data_AF-A0A059XPL3-F1
#
_entry.id   AF-A0A059XPL3-F1
#
_cell.length_a   1.000
_cell.length_b   1.000
_cell.length_c   1.000
_cell.angle_alpha   90.00
_cell.angle_beta   90.00
_cell.angle_gamma   90.00
#
_symmetry.space_group_name_H-M   'P 1'
#
loop_
_entity.id
_entity.type
_entity.pdbx_description
1 polymer ?
#
loop_
_entity_poly.entity_id
_entity_poly.type
_entity_poly.pdbx_seq_one_letter_code
_entity_poly.pdbx_strand_id
1 'polypeptide(L)'
;TDFILLLFFISGLTMFMAGISANYEYDLKKFFALSTLSQLGLMMRILSMGFYDLAFFSLLTHAMFKALLSLCAGMIIHMMNDNQNKRYMGGMSLYIPLTSLCMNFSNFALCGIPFLAGFYSSHLILEMVSMSNLNMMIFYLYYFSTGLPMFYTIPLLMYLMVNEFNLMSTYCKYDEDYVMLKSMMMLLLMSLNSGSLLSWLIFNYPYMIYLPINLKLMVIYVSLMGMLFGLLMSMMNL
;
A
#
# COMPACT_ATOMS: atom_id res chain seq x y z
N THR A 1 29.16 9.41 6.03
CA THR A 1 28.76 8.85 4.71
C THR A 1 28.44 7.38 4.82
N ASP A 2 29.31 6.59 5.44
CA ASP A 2 29.22 5.13 5.42
C ASP A 2 28.02 4.61 6.23
N PHE A 3 27.77 5.22 7.39
CA PHE A 3 26.57 4.91 8.19
C PHE A 3 25.26 5.19 7.44
N ILE A 4 25.22 6.30 6.68
CA ILE A 4 24.05 6.68 5.88
C ILE A 4 23.85 5.68 4.73
N LEU A 5 24.93 5.28 4.05
CA LEU A 5 24.90 4.25 3.00
C LEU A 5 24.46 2.88 3.54
N LEU A 6 24.90 2.52 4.74
CA LEU A 6 24.45 1.30 5.42
C LEU A 6 22.96 1.37 5.75
N LEU A 7 22.45 2.52 6.20
CA LEU A 7 21.03 2.71 6.49
C LEU A 7 20.17 2.65 5.20
N PHE A 8 20.68 3.21 4.09
CA PHE A 8 20.07 3.04 2.77
C PHE A 8 20.00 1.57 2.37
N PHE A 9 21.09 0.84 2.53
CA PHE A 9 21.12 -0.56 2.12
C PHE A 9 20.15 -1.42 2.95
N ILE A 10 20.13 -1.24 4.28
CA ILE A 10 19.23 -1.96 5.17
C ILE A 10 17.76 -1.63 4.85
N SER A 11 17.43 -0.36 4.65
CA SER A 11 16.05 0.04 4.33
C SER A 11 15.57 -0.45 2.95
N GLY A 12 16.47 -0.56 1.97
CA GLY A 12 16.17 -1.21 0.69
C GLY A 12 15.91 -2.71 0.85
N LEU A 13 16.74 -3.40 1.63
CA LEU A 13 16.56 -4.83 1.91
C LEU A 13 15.28 -5.12 2.69
N THR A 14 14.92 -4.31 3.69
CA THR A 14 13.68 -4.51 4.46
C THR A 14 12.45 -4.32 3.58
N MET A 15 12.45 -3.32 2.70
CA MET A 15 11.37 -3.11 1.75
C MET A 15 11.21 -4.31 0.81
N PHE A 16 12.32 -4.80 0.26
CA PHE A 16 12.32 -5.94 -0.65
C PHE A 16 11.86 -7.24 0.02
N MET A 17 12.42 -7.57 1.19
CA MET A 17 12.06 -8.76 1.95
C MET A 17 10.57 -8.75 2.32
N ALA A 18 10.08 -7.64 2.88
CA ALA A 18 8.70 -7.51 3.30
C ALA A 18 7.72 -7.60 2.12
N GLY A 19 8.08 -7.02 0.97
CA GLY A 19 7.28 -7.08 -0.23
C GLY A 19 7.15 -8.49 -0.81
N ILE A 20 8.22 -9.29 -0.78
CA ILE A 20 8.16 -10.70 -1.23
C ILE A 20 7.36 -11.54 -0.26
N SER A 21 7.62 -11.43 1.04
CA SER A 21 6.94 -12.23 2.05
C SER A 21 5.43 -11.97 2.07
N ALA A 22 4.99 -10.75 1.76
CA ALA A 22 3.57 -10.40 1.71
C ALA A 22 2.78 -11.22 0.66
N ASN A 23 3.41 -11.64 -0.44
CA ASN A 23 2.73 -12.44 -1.47
C ASN A 23 2.36 -13.83 -0.99
N TYR A 24 3.19 -14.42 -0.12
CA TYR A 24 3.03 -15.80 0.33
C TYR A 24 2.21 -15.92 1.62
N GLU A 25 1.83 -14.80 2.24
CA GLU A 25 1.04 -14.83 3.46
C GLU A 25 -0.47 -14.88 3.22
N TYR A 26 -1.09 -15.92 3.77
CA TYR A 26 -2.53 -16.14 3.72
C TYR A 26 -3.32 -15.44 4.85
N ASP A 27 -2.66 -15.12 5.97
CA ASP A 27 -3.28 -14.40 7.09
C ASP A 27 -3.46 -12.92 6.73
N LEU A 28 -4.70 -12.41 6.80
CA LEU A 28 -5.00 -11.00 6.51
C LEU A 28 -4.19 -10.02 7.38
N LYS A 29 -4.14 -10.26 8.71
CA LYS A 29 -3.47 -9.34 9.65
C LYS A 29 -1.97 -9.26 9.39
N LYS A 30 -1.31 -10.40 9.15
CA LYS A 30 0.13 -10.45 8.87
C LYS A 30 0.45 -9.77 7.53
N PHE A 31 -0.38 -9.97 6.51
CA PHE A 31 -0.25 -9.27 5.24
C PHE A 31 -0.28 -7.74 5.39
N PHE A 32 -1.21 -7.19 6.19
CA PHE A 32 -1.23 -5.75 6.43
C PHE A 32 -0.03 -5.25 7.21
N ALA A 33 0.54 -6.07 8.10
CA ALA A 33 1.77 -5.77 8.83
C ALA A 33 3.03 -5.84 7.95
N LEU A 34 3.14 -6.79 7.03
CA LEU A 34 4.25 -6.82 6.08
C LEU A 34 4.19 -5.65 5.10
N SER A 35 3.00 -5.27 4.66
CA SER A 35 2.86 -4.09 3.81
C SER A 35 3.17 -2.78 4.55
N THR A 36 2.91 -2.65 5.87
CA THR A 36 3.43 -1.49 6.65
C THR A 36 4.95 -1.53 6.76
N LEU A 37 5.54 -2.71 6.99
CA LEU A 37 6.99 -2.87 7.04
C LEU A 37 7.66 -2.42 5.74
N SER A 38 7.06 -2.76 4.58
CA SER A 38 7.56 -2.31 3.28
C SER A 38 7.54 -0.78 3.12
N GLN A 39 6.44 -0.13 3.52
CA GLN A 39 6.31 1.33 3.45
C GLN A 39 7.22 2.04 4.46
N LEU A 40 7.40 1.48 5.65
CA LEU A 40 8.37 1.99 6.63
C LEU A 40 9.82 1.93 6.11
N GLY A 41 10.18 0.89 5.34
CA GLY A 41 11.46 0.85 4.64
C GLY A 41 11.65 2.05 3.70
N LEU A 42 10.58 2.47 3.01
CA LEU A 42 10.60 3.63 2.12
C LEU A 42 10.76 4.93 2.93
N MET A 43 10.11 5.03 4.09
CA MET A 43 10.21 6.18 4.99
C MET A 43 11.61 6.34 5.58
N MET A 44 12.21 5.23 6.05
CA MET A 44 13.56 5.22 6.61
C MET A 44 14.62 5.67 5.61
N ARG A 45 14.42 5.37 4.33
CA ARG A 45 15.29 5.85 3.26
C ARG A 45 15.33 7.38 3.18
N ILE A 46 14.17 8.03 3.17
CA ILE A 46 14.12 9.49 3.02
C ILE A 46 14.74 10.18 4.22
N LEU A 47 14.51 9.62 5.41
CA LEU A 47 15.14 10.08 6.64
C LEU A 47 16.66 10.03 6.51
N SER A 48 17.23 8.97 5.93
CA SER A 48 18.67 8.92 5.65
C SER A 48 19.15 9.90 4.58
N MET A 49 18.27 10.37 3.67
CA MET A 49 18.59 11.47 2.73
C MET A 49 18.57 12.85 3.40
N GLY A 50 18.06 12.96 4.63
CA GLY A 50 17.95 14.22 5.35
C GLY A 50 16.65 15.00 5.09
N PHE A 51 15.73 14.47 4.29
CA PHE A 51 14.44 15.11 4.03
C PHE A 51 13.39 14.70 5.07
N TYR A 52 13.50 15.27 6.28
CA TYR A 52 12.58 14.94 7.38
C TYR A 52 11.12 15.38 7.11
N ASP A 53 10.89 16.48 6.41
CA ASP A 53 9.54 16.96 6.05
C ASP A 53 8.78 15.95 5.18
N LEU A 54 9.45 15.39 4.16
CA LEU A 54 8.89 14.36 3.28
C LEU A 54 8.60 13.06 4.04
N ALA A 55 9.50 12.67 4.95
CA ALA A 55 9.29 11.50 5.79
C ALA A 55 8.08 11.68 6.71
N PHE A 56 7.93 12.85 7.34
CA PHE A 56 6.76 13.16 8.17
C PHE A 56 5.47 13.16 7.35
N PHE A 57 5.45 13.81 6.20
CA PHE A 57 4.32 13.79 5.27
C PHE A 57 3.90 12.36 4.88
N SER A 58 4.88 11.50 4.58
CA SER A 58 4.62 10.10 4.25
C SER A 58 4.04 9.32 5.43
N LEU A 59 4.50 9.60 6.66
CA LEU A 59 4.00 8.95 7.86
C LEU A 59 2.53 9.30 8.14
N LEU A 60 2.14 10.58 7.96
CA LEU A 60 0.74 10.99 8.11
C LEU A 60 -0.15 10.36 7.05
N THR A 61 0.23 10.47 5.77
CA THR A 61 -0.59 9.90 4.68
C THR A 61 -0.74 8.38 4.84
N HIS A 62 0.33 7.69 5.24
CA HIS A 62 0.31 6.26 5.54
C HIS A 62 -0.59 5.89 6.72
N ALA A 63 -0.56 6.65 7.82
CA ALA A 63 -1.40 6.39 8.97
C ALA A 63 -2.90 6.43 8.60
N MET A 64 -3.30 7.39 7.76
CA MET A 64 -4.71 7.54 7.35
C MET A 64 -5.23 6.33 6.58
N PHE A 65 -4.55 5.91 5.50
CA PHE A 65 -5.04 4.77 4.71
C PHE A 65 -4.81 3.42 5.41
N LYS A 66 -3.78 3.29 6.27
CA LYS A 66 -3.59 2.06 7.05
C LYS A 66 -4.64 1.88 8.14
N ALA A 67 -5.09 2.96 8.78
CA ALA A 67 -6.21 2.89 9.72
C ALA A 67 -7.50 2.45 9.01
N LEU A 68 -7.73 2.92 7.78
CA LEU A 68 -8.86 2.46 6.97
C LEU A 68 -8.75 0.96 6.63
N LEU A 69 -7.58 0.50 6.15
CA LEU A 69 -7.33 -0.91 5.84
C LEU A 69 -7.54 -1.83 7.06
N SER A 70 -7.00 -1.46 8.22
CA SER A 70 -7.11 -2.29 9.43
C SER A 70 -8.54 -2.35 9.96
N LEU A 71 -9.30 -1.25 9.84
CA LEU A 71 -10.71 -1.21 10.24
C LEU A 71 -11.57 -2.07 9.31
N CYS A 72 -11.39 -1.95 7.98
CA CYS A 72 -12.08 -2.80 7.00
C CYS A 72 -11.74 -4.29 7.22
N ALA A 73 -10.48 -4.63 7.44
CA ALA A 73 -10.06 -5.99 7.75
C ALA A 73 -10.66 -6.51 9.07
N GLY A 74 -10.73 -5.66 10.10
CA GLY A 74 -11.33 -6.00 11.39
C GLY A 74 -12.81 -6.37 11.25
N MET A 75 -13.56 -5.61 10.46
CA MET A 75 -14.94 -5.93 10.14
C MET A 75 -15.07 -7.26 9.39
N ILE A 76 -14.26 -7.47 8.35
CA ILE A 76 -14.28 -8.71 7.56
C ILE A 76 -14.01 -9.92 8.47
N ILE A 77 -13.05 -9.83 9.38
CA ILE A 77 -12.71 -10.91 10.31
C ILE A 77 -13.85 -11.16 11.31
N HIS A 78 -14.47 -10.09 11.83
CA HIS A 78 -15.61 -10.21 12.74
C HIS A 78 -16.81 -10.88 12.07
N MET A 79 -17.11 -10.50 10.82
CA MET A 79 -18.19 -11.12 10.03
C MET A 79 -17.92 -12.58 9.70
N MET A 80 -16.64 -12.98 9.67
CA MET A 80 -16.20 -14.35 9.40
C MET A 80 -15.94 -15.17 10.65
N ASN A 81 -16.49 -14.76 11.81
CA ASN A 81 -16.30 -15.42 13.11
C ASN A 81 -14.82 -15.74 13.40
N ASP A 82 -13.97 -14.71 13.33
CA ASP A 82 -12.53 -14.77 13.60
C ASP A 82 -11.69 -15.60 12.61
N ASN A 83 -12.26 -16.08 11.51
CA ASN A 83 -11.47 -16.64 10.41
C ASN A 83 -10.63 -15.52 9.77
N GLN A 84 -9.32 -15.71 9.64
CA GLN A 84 -8.38 -14.70 9.12
C GLN A 84 -7.76 -15.07 7.76
N ASN A 85 -8.04 -16.28 7.29
CA ASN A 85 -7.47 -16.86 6.08
C ASN A 85 -8.16 -16.28 4.83
N LYS A 86 -7.41 -15.54 4.00
CA LYS A 86 -7.92 -14.91 2.76
C LYS A 86 -8.58 -15.88 1.78
N ARG A 87 -8.16 -17.16 1.77
CA ARG A 87 -8.68 -18.20 0.87
C ARG A 87 -10.17 -18.51 1.07
N TYR A 88 -10.68 -18.28 2.28
CA TYR A 88 -12.08 -18.54 2.62
C TYR A 88 -12.95 -17.27 2.56
N MET A 89 -12.38 -16.13 2.16
CA MET A 89 -13.03 -14.82 2.20
C MET A 89 -13.53 -14.34 0.83
N GLY A 90 -13.94 -15.28 -0.03
CA GLY A 90 -14.43 -14.98 -1.38
C GLY A 90 -15.68 -14.09 -1.41
N GLY A 91 -15.89 -13.42 -2.54
CA GLY A 91 -17.13 -12.75 -2.95
C GLY A 91 -17.61 -11.54 -2.13
N MET A 92 -16.82 -10.99 -1.20
CA MET A 92 -17.27 -9.96 -0.24
C MET A 92 -17.98 -8.74 -0.85
N SER A 93 -17.69 -8.43 -2.12
CA SER A 93 -18.32 -7.35 -2.88
C SER A 93 -19.86 -7.44 -2.94
N LEU A 94 -20.43 -8.65 -2.94
CA LEU A 94 -21.88 -8.86 -3.03
C LEU A 94 -22.59 -8.73 -1.68
N TYR A 95 -21.96 -9.18 -0.58
CA TYR A 95 -22.59 -9.16 0.74
C TYR A 95 -22.32 -7.87 1.52
N ILE A 96 -21.13 -7.28 1.37
CA ILE A 96 -20.71 -6.13 2.15
C ILE A 96 -20.17 -5.03 1.21
N PRO A 97 -21.06 -4.39 0.43
CA PRO A 97 -20.66 -3.50 -0.66
C PRO A 97 -19.94 -2.24 -0.18
N LEU A 98 -20.32 -1.69 0.98
CA LEU A 98 -19.75 -0.42 1.43
C LEU A 98 -18.31 -0.59 1.92
N THR A 99 -18.03 -1.65 2.68
CA THR A 99 -16.67 -1.92 3.14
C THR A 99 -15.77 -2.47 2.06
N SER A 100 -16.29 -3.22 1.09
CA SER A 100 -15.51 -3.64 -0.08
C SER A 100 -15.06 -2.44 -0.91
N LEU A 101 -15.91 -1.42 -1.08
CA LEU A 101 -15.52 -0.14 -1.67
C LEU A 101 -14.40 0.53 -0.86
N CYS A 102 -14.56 0.67 0.46
CA CYS A 102 -13.54 1.27 1.33
C CYS A 102 -12.20 0.51 1.27
N MET A 103 -12.25 -0.81 1.21
CA MET A 103 -11.10 -1.69 1.08
C MET A 103 -10.39 -1.48 -0.26
N ASN A 104 -11.13 -1.33 -1.36
CA ASN A 104 -10.55 -1.08 -2.67
C ASN A 104 -9.87 0.29 -2.76
N PHE A 105 -10.52 1.34 -2.27
CA PHE A 105 -9.91 2.69 -2.23
C PHE A 105 -8.63 2.73 -1.41
N SER A 106 -8.60 2.04 -0.28
CA SER A 106 -7.42 2.02 0.59
C SER A 106 -6.29 1.15 0.03
N ASN A 107 -6.60 0.04 -0.64
CA ASN A 107 -5.61 -0.73 -1.41
C ASN A 107 -5.03 0.09 -2.57
N PHE A 108 -5.86 0.84 -3.30
CA PHE A 108 -5.39 1.74 -4.36
C PHE A 108 -4.53 2.89 -3.84
N ALA A 109 -4.83 3.41 -2.64
CA ALA A 109 -3.99 4.39 -1.98
C ALA A 109 -2.61 3.81 -1.63
N LEU A 110 -2.56 2.55 -1.14
CA LEU A 110 -1.31 1.86 -0.82
C LEU A 110 -0.43 1.63 -2.07
N CYS A 111 -1.08 1.38 -3.20
CA CYS A 111 -0.46 1.21 -4.51
C CYS A 111 0.08 2.51 -5.14
N GLY A 112 -0.31 3.68 -4.62
CA GLY A 112 0.13 4.97 -5.16
C GLY A 112 -0.49 5.31 -6.52
N ILE A 113 -1.74 4.92 -6.76
CA ILE A 113 -2.46 5.34 -7.98
C ILE A 113 -2.59 6.87 -8.01
N PRO A 114 -2.45 7.50 -9.20
CA PRO A 114 -2.51 8.96 -9.34
C PRO A 114 -3.73 9.56 -8.65
N PHE A 115 -3.54 10.72 -8.02
CA PHE A 115 -4.51 11.49 -7.24
C PHE A 115 -4.88 10.96 -5.85
N LEU A 116 -4.54 9.72 -5.49
CA LEU A 116 -4.75 9.24 -4.11
C LEU A 116 -3.61 9.67 -3.19
N ALA A 117 -3.85 9.69 -1.87
CA ALA A 117 -2.88 10.20 -0.89
C ALA A 117 -1.51 9.52 -0.94
N GLY A 118 -1.44 8.23 -1.29
CA GLY A 118 -0.18 7.51 -1.43
C GLY A 118 0.67 7.96 -2.62
N PHE A 119 0.07 8.45 -3.71
CA PHE A 119 0.81 8.99 -4.86
C PHE A 119 1.59 10.24 -4.45
N TYR A 120 0.96 11.17 -3.73
CA TYR A 120 1.62 12.39 -3.29
C TYR A 120 2.87 12.11 -2.45
N SER A 121 2.87 11.10 -1.57
CA SER A 121 4.05 10.82 -0.77
C SER A 121 5.04 9.92 -1.51
N SER A 122 4.66 8.68 -1.81
CA SER A 122 5.57 7.65 -2.32
C SER A 122 6.22 8.02 -3.66
N HIS A 123 5.49 8.68 -4.57
CA HIS A 123 6.03 9.09 -5.86
C HIS A 123 7.04 10.23 -5.72
N LEU A 124 6.71 11.26 -4.93
CA LEU A 124 7.65 12.35 -4.63
C LEU A 124 8.94 11.81 -4.01
N ILE A 125 8.83 10.84 -3.11
CA ILE A 125 9.97 10.21 -2.46
C ILE A 125 10.88 9.53 -3.49
N LEU A 126 10.30 8.77 -4.41
CA LEU A 126 11.05 8.06 -5.45
C LEU A 126 11.72 9.02 -6.43
N GLU A 127 11.07 10.14 -6.75
CA GLU A 127 11.66 11.17 -7.59
C GLU A 127 12.86 11.83 -6.89
N MET A 128 12.75 12.21 -5.62
CA MET A 128 13.85 12.80 -4.84
C MET A 128 15.03 11.85 -4.69
N VAL A 129 14.71 10.57 -4.51
CA VAL A 129 15.68 9.48 -4.54
C VAL A 129 16.47 9.44 -5.85
N SER A 130 15.78 9.58 -6.98
CA SER A 130 16.39 9.41 -8.30
C SER A 130 17.28 10.57 -8.69
N MET A 131 17.12 11.73 -8.04
CA MET A 131 18.06 12.85 -8.13
C MET A 131 19.37 12.58 -7.42
N SER A 132 19.32 11.83 -6.33
CA SER A 132 20.51 11.58 -5.53
C SER A 132 21.43 10.59 -6.24
N ASN A 133 22.74 10.86 -6.20
CA ASN A 133 23.75 9.96 -6.75
C ASN A 133 23.85 8.70 -5.87
N LEU A 134 23.05 7.69 -6.23
CA LEU A 134 23.03 6.40 -5.54
C LEU A 134 23.89 5.37 -6.24
N ASN A 135 24.39 4.41 -5.46
CA ASN A 135 25.01 3.22 -6.01
C ASN A 135 23.99 2.46 -6.89
N MET A 136 24.43 1.95 -8.05
CA MET A 136 23.55 1.28 -9.01
C MET A 136 22.78 0.11 -8.39
N MET A 137 23.40 -0.64 -7.48
CA MET A 137 22.72 -1.74 -6.78
C MET A 137 21.54 -1.25 -5.93
N ILE A 138 21.76 -0.16 -5.17
CA ILE A 138 20.76 0.44 -4.31
C ILE A 138 19.61 0.97 -5.16
N PHE A 139 19.94 1.66 -6.27
CA PHE A 139 18.95 2.14 -7.22
C PHE A 139 18.02 1.01 -7.71
N TYR A 140 18.57 -0.10 -8.22
CA TYR A 140 17.76 -1.22 -8.67
C TYR A 140 16.90 -1.84 -7.58
N LEU A 141 17.47 -2.10 -6.39
CA LEU A 141 16.73 -2.67 -5.26
C LEU A 141 15.46 -1.88 -4.96
N TYR A 142 15.56 -0.55 -4.93
CA TYR A 142 14.40 0.28 -4.62
C TYR A 142 13.38 0.37 -5.74
N TYR A 143 13.81 0.48 -7.01
CA TYR A 143 12.84 0.48 -8.11
C TYR A 143 12.08 -0.84 -8.14
N PHE A 144 12.76 -1.98 -8.08
CA PHE A 144 12.09 -3.27 -8.01
C PHE A 144 11.15 -3.39 -6.80
N SER A 145 11.60 -2.95 -5.62
CA SER A 145 10.77 -3.04 -4.42
C SER A 145 9.52 -2.15 -4.48
N THR A 146 9.53 -1.05 -5.25
CA THR A 146 8.34 -0.19 -5.44
C THR A 146 7.27 -0.79 -6.34
N GLY A 147 7.61 -1.80 -7.16
CA GLY A 147 6.63 -2.58 -7.91
C GLY A 147 5.94 -3.66 -7.08
N LEU A 148 6.56 -4.10 -5.98
CA LEU A 148 6.03 -5.17 -5.12
C LEU A 148 4.65 -4.84 -4.49
N PRO A 149 4.36 -3.59 -4.06
CA PRO A 149 3.02 -3.21 -3.63
C PRO A 149 1.90 -3.54 -4.62
N MET A 150 2.11 -3.27 -5.91
CA MET A 150 1.13 -3.67 -6.93
C MET A 150 1.04 -5.19 -7.05
N PHE A 151 2.19 -5.87 -6.99
CA PHE A 151 2.25 -7.32 -7.10
C PHE A 151 1.47 -8.05 -5.99
N TYR A 152 1.59 -7.62 -4.72
CA TYR A 152 0.91 -8.30 -3.60
C TYR A 152 -0.54 -7.84 -3.35
N THR A 153 -0.92 -6.64 -3.77
CA THR A 153 -2.29 -6.13 -3.56
C THR A 153 -3.30 -6.71 -4.54
N ILE A 154 -2.89 -7.08 -5.75
CA ILE A 154 -3.81 -7.60 -6.76
C ILE A 154 -4.34 -9.00 -6.40
N PRO A 155 -3.51 -9.96 -5.97
CA PRO A 155 -4.03 -11.23 -5.45
C PRO A 155 -5.02 -11.00 -4.31
N LEU A 156 -4.74 -10.07 -3.39
CA LEU A 156 -5.68 -9.73 -2.31
C LEU A 156 -7.03 -9.25 -2.86
N LEU A 157 -7.04 -8.34 -3.83
CA LEU A 157 -8.26 -7.84 -4.46
C LEU A 157 -9.03 -8.98 -5.14
N MET A 158 -8.33 -9.87 -5.84
CA MET A 158 -8.95 -11.02 -6.52
C MET A 158 -9.57 -12.01 -5.53
N TYR A 159 -8.84 -12.41 -4.47
CA TYR A 159 -9.36 -13.34 -3.46
C TYR A 159 -10.57 -12.78 -2.71
N LEU A 160 -10.56 -11.49 -2.35
CA LEU A 160 -11.64 -10.90 -1.54
C LEU A 160 -12.87 -10.52 -2.38
N MET A 161 -12.68 -10.02 -3.60
CA MET A 161 -13.76 -9.36 -4.35
C MET A 161 -14.31 -10.19 -5.51
N VAL A 162 -13.46 -10.92 -6.21
CA VAL A 162 -13.79 -11.54 -7.52
C VAL A 162 -14.06 -13.03 -7.39
N ASN A 163 -13.30 -13.73 -6.54
CA ASN A 163 -13.46 -15.17 -6.40
C ASN A 163 -14.84 -15.53 -5.82
N GLU A 164 -15.37 -16.66 -6.29
CA GLU A 164 -16.62 -17.25 -5.81
C GLU A 164 -16.58 -17.48 -4.29
N PHE A 165 -17.77 -17.42 -3.69
CA PHE A 165 -17.94 -17.59 -2.26
C PHE A 165 -17.58 -19.02 -1.82
N ASN A 166 -16.41 -19.16 -1.19
CA ASN A 166 -16.00 -20.40 -0.52
C ASN A 166 -16.34 -20.39 0.96
N LEU A 167 -17.56 -19.94 1.30
CA LEU A 167 -18.01 -19.89 2.69
C LEU A 167 -18.62 -21.22 3.10
N MET A 168 -18.21 -21.68 4.28
CA MET A 168 -18.88 -22.79 4.95
C MET A 168 -20.33 -22.38 5.22
N SER A 169 -21.27 -23.25 4.86
CA SER A 169 -22.70 -23.02 4.63
C SER A 169 -23.54 -22.46 5.79
N THR A 170 -22.94 -22.07 6.92
CA THR A 170 -23.63 -21.68 8.16
C THR A 170 -23.30 -20.28 8.69
N TYR A 171 -22.80 -19.37 7.86
CA TYR A 171 -22.47 -17.99 8.28
C TYR A 171 -23.31 -16.97 7.54
N CYS A 172 -24.38 -16.46 8.16
CA CYS A 172 -25.17 -15.33 7.65
C CYS A 172 -25.96 -14.64 8.79
N LYS A 173 -25.30 -13.73 9.52
CA LYS A 173 -25.96 -12.50 9.97
C LYS A 173 -25.04 -11.35 9.55
N TYR A 174 -25.20 -10.91 8.31
CA TYR A 174 -24.45 -9.79 7.75
C TYR A 174 -25.24 -8.51 7.97
N ASP A 175 -25.16 -7.95 9.18
CA ASP A 175 -25.58 -6.58 9.40
C ASP A 175 -24.35 -5.71 9.59
N GLU A 176 -24.23 -4.70 8.74
CA GLU A 176 -23.20 -3.68 8.92
C GLU A 176 -23.61 -2.75 10.07
N ASP A 177 -22.86 -2.79 11.17
CA ASP A 177 -23.08 -1.87 12.28
C ASP A 177 -22.87 -0.41 11.83
N TYR A 178 -23.90 0.41 11.97
CA TYR A 178 -23.88 1.83 11.59
C TYR A 178 -22.72 2.62 12.22
N VAL A 179 -22.33 2.28 13.46
CA VAL A 179 -21.24 2.96 14.16
C VAL A 179 -19.90 2.73 13.45
N MET A 180 -19.65 1.50 13.01
CA MET A 180 -18.44 1.10 12.31
C MET A 180 -18.43 1.63 10.87
N LEU A 181 -19.58 1.62 10.20
CA LEU A 181 -19.71 2.25 8.88
C LEU A 181 -19.41 3.75 8.93
N LYS A 182 -19.92 4.45 9.95
CA LYS A 182 -19.67 5.89 10.11
C LYS A 182 -18.19 6.19 10.27
N SER A 183 -17.44 5.38 11.03
CA SER A 183 -16.00 5.59 11.20
C SER A 183 -15.22 5.25 9.93
N MET A 184 -15.59 4.20 9.21
CA MET A 184 -14.99 3.88 7.90
C MET A 184 -15.20 4.99 6.88
N MET A 185 -16.42 5.54 6.77
CA MET A 185 -16.72 6.61 5.82
C MET A 185 -15.97 7.90 6.13
N MET A 186 -15.81 8.23 7.42
CA MET A 186 -14.99 9.38 7.84
C MET A 186 -13.51 9.20 7.45
N LEU A 187 -12.97 7.99 7.69
CA LEU A 187 -11.59 7.67 7.32
C LEU A 187 -11.39 7.63 5.80
N LEU A 188 -12.38 7.16 5.03
CA LEU A 188 -12.34 7.17 3.57
C LEU A 188 -12.25 8.59 3.04
N LEU A 189 -13.14 9.49 3.48
CA LEU A 189 -13.11 10.90 3.08
C LEU A 189 -11.76 11.54 3.41
N MET A 190 -11.22 11.23 4.59
CA MET A 190 -9.93 11.76 5.01
C MET A 190 -8.79 11.19 4.15
N SER A 191 -8.76 9.88 3.87
CA SER A 191 -7.69 9.27 3.07
C SER A 191 -7.66 9.73 1.61
N LEU A 192 -8.79 10.15 1.04
CA LEU A 192 -8.85 10.76 -0.29
C LEU A 192 -8.31 12.19 -0.27
N ASN A 193 -8.79 13.01 0.66
CA ASN A 193 -8.49 14.45 0.67
C ASN A 193 -7.15 14.78 1.33
N SER A 194 -6.69 13.97 2.30
CA SER A 194 -5.56 14.29 3.16
C SER A 194 -4.26 14.47 2.39
N GLY A 195 -4.02 13.70 1.32
CA GLY A 195 -2.78 13.83 0.55
C GLY A 195 -2.58 15.23 -0.03
N SER A 196 -3.61 15.73 -0.73
CA SER A 196 -3.60 17.08 -1.30
C SER A 196 -3.56 18.16 -0.22
N LEU A 197 -4.42 18.08 0.80
CA LEU A 197 -4.50 19.06 1.88
C LEU A 197 -3.19 19.14 2.67
N LEU A 198 -2.61 18.00 3.04
CA LEU A 198 -1.33 17.95 3.75
C LEU A 198 -0.18 18.48 2.90
N SER A 199 -0.19 18.23 1.58
CA SER A 199 0.87 18.73 0.70
C SER A 199 0.90 20.25 0.67
N TRP A 200 -0.27 20.91 0.66
CA TRP A 200 -0.37 22.37 0.67
C TRP A 200 -0.04 22.99 2.02
N LEU A 201 -0.27 22.26 3.12
CA LEU A 201 0.00 22.76 4.47
C LEU A 201 1.47 22.60 4.89
N ILE A 202 2.12 21.51 4.50
CA ILE A 202 3.47 21.18 4.97
C ILE A 202 4.54 21.78 4.05
N PHE A 203 4.33 21.79 2.74
CA PHE A 203 5.34 22.27 1.80
C PHE A 203 5.13 23.76 1.50
N ASN A 204 5.93 24.60 2.16
CA ASN A 204 5.98 26.04 1.88
C ASN A 204 6.56 26.36 0.49
N TYR A 205 7.45 25.50 -0.01
CA TYR A 205 8.03 25.59 -1.35
C TYR A 205 7.96 24.21 -2.03
N PRO A 206 7.58 24.13 -3.32
CA PRO A 206 7.64 22.87 -4.05
C PRO A 206 9.11 22.45 -4.22
N TYR A 207 9.40 21.16 -4.00
CA TYR A 207 10.72 20.62 -4.32
C TYR A 207 10.97 20.67 -5.82
N MET A 208 12.12 21.21 -6.22
CA MET A 208 12.48 21.30 -7.63
C MET A 208 12.98 19.93 -8.13
N ILE A 209 12.22 19.33 -9.05
CA ILE A 209 12.52 18.00 -9.59
C ILE A 209 13.00 18.14 -11.05
N TYR A 210 14.31 18.06 -11.29
CA TYR A 210 14.92 18.00 -12.63
C TYR A 210 15.36 16.56 -13.04
N LEU A 211 14.49 15.82 -13.74
CA LEU A 211 14.79 14.47 -14.26
C LEU A 211 14.55 14.35 -15.76
N PRO A 212 15.31 13.50 -16.48
CA PRO A 212 14.94 13.09 -17.82
C PRO A 212 13.63 12.30 -17.78
N ILE A 213 12.83 12.41 -18.87
CA ILE A 213 11.48 11.83 -18.94
C ILE A 213 11.46 10.32 -18.65
N ASN A 214 12.50 9.60 -19.05
CA ASN A 214 12.62 8.15 -18.84
C ASN A 214 12.65 7.78 -17.35
N LEU A 215 13.39 8.53 -16.53
CA LEU A 215 13.47 8.26 -15.09
C LEU A 215 12.16 8.63 -14.39
N LYS A 216 11.49 9.69 -14.84
CA LYS A 216 10.19 10.09 -14.29
C LYS A 216 9.11 9.04 -14.54
N LEU A 217 9.06 8.47 -15.76
CA LEU A 217 8.08 7.44 -16.11
C LEU A 217 8.43 6.05 -15.55
N MET A 218 9.66 5.84 -15.07
CA MET A 218 10.13 4.54 -14.58
C MET A 218 9.26 3.98 -13.46
N VAL A 219 8.80 4.82 -12.52
CA VAL A 219 7.94 4.39 -11.41
C VAL A 219 6.62 3.81 -11.93
N ILE A 220 6.01 4.48 -12.91
CA ILE A 220 4.77 4.03 -13.53
C ILE A 220 5.00 2.71 -14.27
N TYR A 221 6.08 2.58 -15.04
CA TYR A 221 6.40 1.33 -15.74
C TYR A 221 6.58 0.15 -14.79
N VAL A 222 7.30 0.35 -13.68
CA VAL A 222 7.51 -0.72 -12.69
C VAL A 222 6.22 -1.10 -11.99
N SER A 223 5.36 -0.12 -11.65
CA SER A 223 4.05 -0.38 -11.06
C SER A 223 3.12 -1.18 -11.99
N LEU A 224 3.14 -0.87 -13.30
CA LEU A 224 2.37 -1.59 -14.32
C LEU A 224 2.89 -3.03 -14.51
N MET A 225 4.21 -3.22 -14.52
CA MET A 225 4.78 -4.57 -14.57
C MET A 225 4.39 -5.38 -13.33
N GLY A 226 4.48 -4.78 -12.14
CA GLY A 226 3.99 -5.41 -10.90
C GLY A 226 2.51 -5.78 -10.99
N MET A 227 1.70 -4.93 -11.63
CA MET A 227 0.28 -5.20 -11.84
C MET A 227 0.03 -6.43 -12.71
N LEU A 228 0.73 -6.53 -13.84
CA LEU A 228 0.65 -7.66 -14.75
C LEU A 228 1.08 -8.97 -14.08
N PHE A 229 2.20 -8.96 -13.36
CA PHE A 229 2.66 -10.14 -12.63
C PHE A 229 1.66 -10.56 -11.54
N GLY A 230 1.05 -9.60 -10.83
CA GLY A 230 0.08 -9.88 -9.78
C GLY A 230 -1.19 -10.55 -10.34
N LEU A 231 -1.66 -10.07 -11.50
CA LEU A 231 -2.78 -10.69 -12.21
C LEU A 231 -2.43 -12.12 -12.65
N LEU A 232 -1.25 -12.34 -13.26
CA LEU A 232 -0.81 -13.67 -13.66
C LEU A 232 -0.78 -14.64 -12.47
N MET A 233 -0.26 -14.20 -11.32
CA MET A 233 -0.20 -15.00 -10.10
C MET A 233 -1.62 -15.38 -9.61
N SER A 234 -2.56 -14.44 -9.64
CA SER A 234 -3.94 -14.70 -9.23
C SER A 234 -4.65 -15.72 -10.15
N MET A 235 -4.36 -15.70 -11.45
CA MET A 235 -4.94 -16.63 -12.42
C MET A 235 -4.38 -18.05 -12.28
N MET A 236 -3.20 -18.21 -11.68
CA MET A 236 -2.59 -19.52 -11.48
C MET A 236 -3.23 -20.35 -10.34
N ASN A 237 -4.29 -19.88 -9.69
CA ASN A 237 -5.04 -20.62 -8.65
C ASN A 237 -4.14 -21.31 -7.59
N LEU A 238 -3.01 -20.68 -7.24
CA LEU A 238 -2.22 -21.02 -6.04
C LEU A 238 -2.79 -20.29 -4.81
#